data_AF-A0A0K2UFY7-F1
#
_entry.id   AF-A0A0K2UFY7-F1
#
_cell.length_a   1.000
_cell.length_b   1.000
_cell.length_c   1.000
_cell.angle_alpha   90.00
_cell.angle_beta   90.00
_cell.angle_gamma   90.00
#
_symmetry.space_group_name_H-M   'P 1'
#
loop_
_entity.id
_entity.type
_entity.pdbx_description
1 polymer ?
#
loop_
_entity_poly.entity_id
_entity_poly.type
_entity_poly.pdbx_seq_one_letter_code
_entity_poly.pdbx_strand_id
1 'polypeptide(L)'
;MGKTNFQYDETGNTYYYVFLTFLGLILFPSTYYSLLKGKKEESGKKSKVTGGVSAKGTLYWDACREKAERLSTKDPWRSYKKASKYILLAVGWGLFAMLINQISQFDYEMANFDPYEILEVSYDSTPKEIKKKYRELSLKYHPDKPTGNEKLFMKLTKAHDALTDETAKYNWEHYGNPDGPQAMQFGIGLPAWIVEEKNSIWVLGVYTLIFMIGLPTAVYYWWSNSIKFSGEQVLLDTTQLYYYFFHKTPQMMLKRIIMVLAASLEFERGHNQAVVERPTDNVEIPQLMKHISNLGVNNKEKPLCFGYSVKARTLLFAHLSRIPLPRNTLHLDRLLIVEKCPFLIHEMVNCICQLILLALAGRIARRPSLDTIESTMKLSPMIVQALWDKKSPLLQLPHIEEEHLKHFYSRKRNIKSLHQLAQMKDDDRRNLLRSLTDEQYKDVLRVLATMPLISIDVTTEVVDDEEQHVVTAGSLVTVSLNLYRR
;
A
#
# COMPACT_ATOMS: atom_id res chain seq x y z
N MET A 1 25.14 -34.53 28.75
CA MET A 1 25.34 -33.35 27.87
C MET A 1 25.80 -32.21 28.75
N GLY A 2 27.06 -31.79 28.65
CA GLY A 2 27.55 -30.63 29.38
C GLY A 2 26.78 -29.38 28.92
N LYS A 3 26.29 -28.58 29.86
CA LYS A 3 25.71 -27.26 29.54
C LYS A 3 26.81 -26.44 28.87
N THR A 4 26.66 -26.13 27.59
CA THR A 4 27.49 -25.11 26.94
C THR A 4 27.16 -23.78 27.59
N ASN A 5 28.02 -23.32 28.49
CA ASN A 5 27.88 -22.00 29.08
C ASN A 5 28.29 -20.97 28.02
N PHE A 6 27.31 -20.23 27.50
CA PHE A 6 27.57 -19.10 26.62
C PHE A 6 28.09 -17.93 27.45
N GLN A 7 29.20 -17.32 27.02
CA GLN A 7 29.67 -16.07 27.60
C GLN A 7 29.06 -14.89 26.85
N TYR A 8 28.49 -13.96 27.60
CA TYR A 8 28.00 -12.68 27.06
C TYR A 8 29.13 -11.67 27.01
N ASP A 9 29.01 -10.70 26.12
CA ASP A 9 30.03 -9.66 25.99
C ASP A 9 29.89 -8.62 27.11
N GLU A 10 30.83 -8.66 28.05
CA GLU A 10 30.98 -7.71 29.15
C GLU A 10 31.81 -6.48 28.76
N THR A 11 32.62 -6.61 27.69
CA THR A 11 33.67 -5.65 27.34
C THR A 11 33.23 -4.60 26.33
N GLY A 12 32.13 -4.83 25.60
CA GLY A 12 31.70 -3.94 24.52
C GLY A 12 32.17 -4.36 23.13
N ASN A 13 33.14 -5.27 23.05
CA ASN A 13 33.88 -5.48 21.82
C ASN A 13 33.09 -6.18 20.71
N THR A 14 32.04 -6.95 21.01
CA THR A 14 31.31 -7.74 20.02
C THR A 14 29.91 -7.21 19.77
N TYR A 15 29.18 -6.79 20.81
CA TYR A 15 27.78 -6.37 20.63
C TYR A 15 27.64 -5.06 19.85
N TYR A 16 28.62 -4.13 19.91
CA TYR A 16 28.57 -2.91 19.10
C TYR A 16 28.63 -3.20 17.59
N TYR A 17 29.44 -4.16 17.15
CA TYR A 17 29.49 -4.57 15.74
C TYR A 17 28.19 -5.27 15.30
N VAL A 18 27.60 -6.08 16.17
CA VAL A 18 26.30 -6.71 15.90
C VAL A 18 25.22 -5.64 15.72
N PHE A 19 25.11 -4.67 16.63
CA PHE A 19 24.14 -3.58 16.45
C PHE A 19 24.43 -2.70 15.23
N LEU A 20 25.70 -2.38 14.96
CA LEU A 20 26.09 -1.60 13.79
C LEU A 20 25.68 -2.30 12.49
N THR A 21 25.91 -3.61 12.38
CA THR A 21 25.57 -4.37 11.18
C THR A 21 24.05 -4.47 10.98
N PHE A 22 23.28 -4.77 12.02
CA PHE A 22 21.81 -4.77 11.96
C PHE A 22 21.25 -3.38 11.61
N LEU A 23 21.77 -2.33 12.23
CA LEU A 23 21.36 -0.96 11.96
C LEU A 23 21.70 -0.57 10.51
N GLY A 24 22.88 -0.95 10.02
CA GLY A 24 23.29 -0.75 8.63
C GLY A 24 22.37 -1.49 7.63
N LEU A 25 22.05 -2.76 7.89
CA LEU A 25 21.14 -3.56 7.05
C LEU A 25 19.75 -2.93 6.91
N ILE A 26 19.29 -2.19 7.92
CA ILE A 26 18.02 -1.46 7.87
C ILE A 26 18.22 -0.09 7.21
N LEU A 27 19.25 0.66 7.61
CA LEU A 27 19.49 2.04 7.17
C LEU A 27 19.84 2.13 5.69
N PHE A 28 20.79 1.34 5.17
CA PHE A 28 21.24 1.48 3.79
C PHE A 28 20.09 1.27 2.78
N PRO A 29 19.30 0.17 2.85
CA PRO A 29 18.14 -0.01 1.96
C PRO A 29 17.08 1.06 2.21
N SER A 30 16.78 1.40 3.47
CA SER A 30 15.77 2.40 3.79
C SER A 30 16.12 3.78 3.23
N THR A 31 17.41 4.16 3.29
CA THR A 31 17.92 5.43 2.76
C THR A 31 17.87 5.42 1.23
N TYR A 32 18.31 4.34 0.59
CA TYR A 32 18.23 4.15 -0.87
C TYR A 32 16.79 4.27 -1.39
N TYR A 33 15.84 3.51 -0.81
CA TYR A 33 14.43 3.56 -1.21
C TYR A 33 13.79 4.92 -0.93
N SER A 34 14.15 5.58 0.17
CA SER A 34 13.53 6.87 0.53
C SER A 34 14.00 8.03 -0.35
N LEU A 35 15.29 8.09 -0.68
CA LEU A 35 15.87 9.18 -1.49
C LEU A 35 15.67 8.97 -3.00
N LEU A 36 15.96 7.78 -3.53
CA LEU A 36 15.94 7.53 -4.98
C LEU A 36 14.54 7.18 -5.49
N LYS A 37 13.84 6.27 -4.82
CA LYS A 37 12.48 5.90 -5.22
C LYS A 37 11.47 6.98 -4.83
N GLY A 38 11.68 7.67 -3.70
CA GLY A 38 10.87 8.82 -3.29
C GLY A 38 10.83 9.94 -4.35
N LYS A 39 11.98 10.34 -4.90
CA LYS A 39 12.04 11.34 -5.99
C LYS A 39 11.35 10.86 -7.28
N LYS A 40 11.59 9.61 -7.69
CA LYS A 40 10.93 9.01 -8.88
C LYS A 40 9.41 8.93 -8.69
N GLU A 41 8.94 8.42 -7.55
CA GLU A 41 7.51 8.31 -7.24
C GLU A 41 6.82 9.66 -7.09
N GLU A 42 7.46 10.67 -6.50
CA GLU A 42 6.86 12.01 -6.41
C GLU A 42 6.75 12.67 -7.79
N SER A 43 7.74 12.51 -8.67
CA SER A 43 7.63 12.98 -10.06
C SER A 43 6.53 12.24 -10.83
N GLY A 44 6.42 10.91 -10.65
CA GLY A 44 5.41 10.07 -11.29
C GLY A 44 3.99 10.27 -10.73
N LYS A 45 3.83 10.47 -9.42
CA LYS A 45 2.55 10.79 -8.78
C LYS A 45 2.10 12.19 -9.12
N LYS A 46 3.01 13.19 -9.18
CA LYS A 46 2.66 14.52 -9.72
C LYS A 46 2.15 14.37 -11.14
N SER A 47 2.89 13.69 -12.02
CA SER A 47 2.46 13.42 -13.41
C SER A 47 1.11 12.69 -13.50
N LYS A 48 0.84 11.66 -12.69
CA LYS A 48 -0.45 10.93 -12.69
C LYS A 48 -1.62 11.74 -12.11
N VAL A 49 -1.39 12.50 -11.03
CA VAL A 49 -2.42 13.34 -10.39
C VAL A 49 -2.75 14.56 -11.24
N THR A 50 -1.79 15.06 -12.02
CA THR A 50 -1.97 16.16 -12.97
C THR A 50 -2.45 15.69 -14.35
N GLY A 51 -2.84 14.42 -14.54
CA GLY A 51 -3.33 13.93 -15.83
C GLY A 51 -2.28 13.97 -16.94
N GLY A 52 -1.04 13.59 -16.65
CA GLY A 52 0.09 13.66 -17.57
C GLY A 52 0.32 15.09 -18.09
N VAL A 53 1.26 15.24 -19.01
CA VAL A 53 1.46 16.50 -19.75
C VAL A 53 0.22 16.86 -20.61
N SER A 54 -0.71 15.91 -20.80
CA SER A 54 -1.89 16.01 -21.66
C SER A 54 -3.07 16.80 -21.08
N ALA A 55 -3.24 16.89 -19.75
CA ALA A 55 -4.36 17.65 -19.17
C ALA A 55 -4.05 19.12 -18.88
N LYS A 56 -2.76 19.51 -18.87
CA LYS A 56 -2.32 20.87 -18.53
C LYS A 56 -2.82 21.86 -19.60
N GLY A 57 -3.63 22.84 -19.19
CA GLY A 57 -4.27 23.82 -20.10
C GLY A 57 -5.61 23.38 -20.68
N THR A 58 -6.28 22.38 -20.11
CA THR A 58 -7.67 22.00 -20.45
C THR A 58 -8.64 22.36 -19.33
N LEU A 59 -9.94 22.38 -19.58
CA LEU A 59 -10.96 22.52 -18.52
C LEU A 59 -10.82 21.44 -17.43
N TYR A 60 -10.37 20.24 -17.81
CA TYR A 60 -10.15 19.13 -16.88
C TYR A 60 -9.03 19.40 -15.88
N TRP A 61 -8.12 20.32 -16.20
CA TRP A 61 -7.02 20.70 -15.31
C TRP A 61 -7.52 21.20 -13.96
N ASP A 62 -8.54 22.06 -13.96
CA ASP A 62 -9.06 22.65 -12.72
C ASP A 62 -9.80 21.63 -11.88
N ALA A 63 -10.59 20.75 -12.50
CA ALA A 63 -11.24 19.63 -11.79
C ALA A 63 -10.22 18.62 -11.24
N CYS A 64 -9.16 18.32 -12.00
CA CYS A 64 -8.03 17.49 -11.55
C CYS A 64 -7.27 18.16 -10.40
N ARG A 65 -7.07 19.48 -10.46
CA ARG A 65 -6.41 20.26 -9.40
C ARG A 65 -7.25 20.27 -8.13
N GLU A 66 -8.55 20.53 -8.24
CA GLU A 66 -9.48 20.48 -7.10
C GLU A 66 -9.52 19.08 -6.48
N LYS A 67 -9.55 18.02 -7.30
CA LYS A 67 -9.44 16.64 -6.81
C LYS A 67 -8.10 16.40 -6.11
N ALA A 68 -7.00 16.89 -6.67
CA ALA A 68 -5.67 16.75 -6.09
C ALA A 68 -5.53 17.46 -4.74
N GLU A 69 -6.03 18.70 -4.65
CA GLU A 69 -6.10 19.50 -3.43
C GLU A 69 -6.92 18.76 -2.35
N ARG A 70 -8.12 18.26 -2.69
CA ARG A 70 -8.95 17.46 -1.78
C ARG A 70 -8.29 16.17 -1.31
N LEU A 71 -7.62 15.45 -2.20
CA LEU A 71 -6.87 14.24 -1.84
C LEU A 71 -5.65 14.56 -0.97
N SER A 72 -5.07 15.75 -1.10
CA SER A 72 -3.96 16.19 -0.26
C SER A 72 -4.41 16.54 1.17
N THR A 73 -5.61 17.09 1.34
CA THR A 73 -6.18 17.46 2.64
C THR A 73 -6.81 16.29 3.39
N LYS A 74 -7.16 15.19 2.71
CA LYS A 74 -7.80 13.99 3.30
C LYS A 74 -6.94 13.28 4.36
N ASP A 75 -5.61 13.37 4.28
CA ASP A 75 -4.69 12.77 5.26
C ASP A 75 -3.86 13.87 5.95
N PRO A 76 -4.38 14.50 7.03
CA PRO A 76 -3.72 15.63 7.69
C PRO A 76 -2.36 15.23 8.28
N TRP A 77 -2.19 13.95 8.63
CA TRP A 77 -0.96 13.38 9.15
C TRP A 77 0.05 13.02 8.05
N ARG A 78 -0.27 13.23 6.77
CA ARG A 78 0.62 12.85 5.67
C ARG A 78 1.96 13.58 5.72
N SER A 79 1.95 14.87 6.03
CA SER A 79 3.18 15.66 6.20
C SER A 79 3.99 15.16 7.39
N TYR A 80 3.31 14.91 8.52
CA TYR A 80 3.93 14.35 9.72
C TYR A 80 4.53 12.95 9.47
N LYS A 81 3.82 12.04 8.80
CA LYS A 81 4.32 10.70 8.42
C LYS A 81 5.54 10.77 7.50
N LYS A 82 5.57 11.75 6.59
CA LYS A 82 6.75 12.01 5.75
C LYS A 82 7.92 12.53 6.58
N ALA A 83 7.67 13.53 7.43
CA ALA A 83 8.69 14.12 8.30
C ALA A 83 9.25 13.08 9.29
N SER A 84 8.38 12.30 9.95
CA SER A 84 8.78 11.26 10.90
C SER A 84 9.68 10.21 10.27
N LYS A 85 9.43 9.85 9.01
CA LYS A 85 10.31 8.94 8.26
C LYS A 85 11.72 9.50 8.08
N TYR A 86 11.86 10.78 7.73
CA TYR A 86 13.18 11.41 7.58
C TYR A 86 13.86 11.65 8.94
N ILE A 87 13.09 12.00 9.97
CA ILE A 87 13.58 12.13 11.34
C ILE A 87 14.12 10.79 11.84
N LEU A 88 13.38 9.69 11.65
CA LEU A 88 13.83 8.34 12.03
C LEU A 88 15.10 7.92 11.29
N LEU A 89 15.22 8.25 10.00
CA LEU A 89 16.46 8.03 9.25
C LEU A 89 17.61 8.86 9.80
N ALA A 90 17.40 10.15 10.10
CA ALA A 90 18.43 11.02 10.66
C ALA A 90 18.89 10.55 12.05
N VAL A 91 17.94 10.17 12.92
CA VAL A 91 18.23 9.58 14.24
C VAL A 91 18.99 8.27 14.07
N GLY A 92 18.57 7.40 13.15
CA GLY A 92 19.25 6.15 12.88
C GLY A 92 20.68 6.35 12.39
N TRP A 93 20.93 7.30 11.48
CA TRP A 93 22.29 7.67 11.05
C TRP A 93 23.12 8.31 12.17
N GLY A 94 22.50 9.09 13.05
CA GLY A 94 23.14 9.62 14.26
C GLY A 94 23.57 8.50 15.22
N LEU A 95 22.71 7.51 15.46
CA LEU A 95 23.03 6.32 16.23
C LEU A 95 24.14 5.49 15.55
N PHE A 96 24.08 5.35 14.23
CA PHE A 96 25.10 4.64 13.45
C PHE A 96 26.48 5.31 13.59
N ALA A 97 26.55 6.64 13.48
CA ALA A 97 27.77 7.40 13.69
C ALA A 97 28.26 7.34 15.15
N MET A 98 27.34 7.40 16.12
CA MET A 98 27.65 7.25 17.54
C MET A 98 28.26 5.87 17.84
N LEU A 99 27.70 4.79 17.27
CA LEU A 99 28.23 3.44 17.39
C LEU A 99 29.63 3.32 16.77
N ILE A 100 29.86 3.91 15.58
CA ILE A 100 31.20 3.94 14.97
C ILE A 100 32.20 4.67 15.87
N ASN A 101 31.82 5.80 16.46
CA ASN A 101 32.71 6.55 17.36
C ASN A 101 33.02 5.74 18.64
N GLN A 102 32.02 5.06 19.20
CA GLN A 102 32.24 4.13 20.31
C GLN A 102 33.23 3.03 19.90
N ILE A 103 33.00 2.36 18.77
CA ILE A 103 33.87 1.32 18.23
C ILE A 103 35.30 1.82 17.97
N SER A 104 35.48 3.05 17.49
CA SER A 104 36.83 3.60 17.20
C SER A 104 37.63 3.91 18.46
N GLN A 105 36.98 4.04 19.62
CA GLN A 105 37.65 4.27 20.90
C GLN A 105 38.03 2.95 21.58
N PHE A 106 37.53 1.81 21.10
CA PHE A 106 37.92 0.50 21.59
C PHE A 106 39.21 0.04 20.90
N ASP A 107 40.26 -0.16 21.69
CA ASP A 107 41.49 -0.79 21.22
C ASP A 107 41.21 -2.24 20.85
N TYR A 108 41.38 -2.54 19.56
CA TYR A 108 41.19 -3.87 19.02
C TYR A 108 42.39 -4.73 19.40
N GLU A 109 42.33 -5.41 20.54
CA GLU A 109 43.29 -6.49 20.82
C GLU A 109 42.93 -7.73 19.99
N MET A 110 43.22 -7.71 18.69
CA MET A 110 42.94 -8.84 17.79
C MET A 110 44.05 -9.89 17.92
N ALA A 111 43.74 -10.97 18.64
CA ALA A 111 43.91 -12.39 18.31
C ALA A 111 45.20 -12.97 17.68
N ASN A 112 46.22 -12.19 17.32
CA ASN A 112 47.52 -12.71 16.88
C ASN A 112 48.54 -12.51 18.00
N PHE A 113 48.70 -13.52 18.83
CA PHE A 113 49.78 -13.57 19.80
C PHE A 113 51.09 -13.87 19.05
N ASP A 114 51.80 -12.82 18.62
CA ASP A 114 53.15 -12.94 18.08
C ASP A 114 54.18 -12.61 19.17
N PRO A 115 54.90 -13.61 19.70
CA PRO A 115 55.89 -13.42 20.76
C PRO A 115 57.04 -12.48 20.35
N TYR A 116 57.39 -12.44 19.06
CA TYR A 116 58.48 -11.60 18.55
C TYR A 116 58.08 -10.13 18.46
N GLU A 117 56.84 -9.86 18.03
CA GLU A 117 56.27 -8.52 17.99
C GLU A 117 56.06 -7.96 19.40
N ILE A 118 55.55 -8.78 20.33
CA ILE A 118 55.30 -8.39 21.73
C ILE A 118 56.60 -8.04 22.48
N LEU A 119 57.69 -8.74 22.18
CA LEU A 119 59.01 -8.49 22.79
C LEU A 119 59.89 -7.51 22.00
N GLU A 120 59.39 -6.99 20.87
CA GLU A 120 60.11 -6.08 19.97
C GLU A 120 61.47 -6.67 19.50
N VAL A 121 61.48 -7.95 19.15
CA VAL A 121 62.68 -8.72 18.73
C VAL A 121 62.51 -9.29 17.33
N SER A 122 63.61 -9.43 16.57
CA SER A 122 63.60 -10.10 15.26
C SER A 122 63.34 -11.61 15.41
N TYR A 123 62.75 -12.24 14.39
CA TYR A 123 62.62 -13.70 14.31
C TYR A 123 63.97 -14.45 14.41
N ASP A 124 65.07 -13.80 14.00
CA ASP A 124 66.43 -14.35 14.09
C ASP A 124 67.13 -14.07 15.44
N SER A 125 66.42 -13.51 16.43
CA SER A 125 67.05 -13.08 17.68
C SER A 125 67.55 -14.25 18.51
N THR A 126 68.76 -14.09 19.05
CA THR A 126 69.35 -15.11 19.92
C THR A 126 68.65 -15.15 21.28
N PRO A 127 68.68 -16.29 22.00
CA PRO A 127 68.04 -16.40 23.32
C PRO A 127 68.60 -15.41 24.34
N LYS A 128 69.85 -14.94 24.16
CA LYS A 128 70.44 -13.88 24.98
C LYS A 128 69.80 -12.51 24.72
N GLU A 129 69.44 -12.22 23.48
CA GLU A 129 68.77 -10.96 23.09
C GLU A 129 67.31 -10.94 23.54
N ILE A 130 66.59 -12.05 23.39
CA ILE A 130 65.22 -12.23 23.90
C ILE A 130 65.18 -11.98 25.41
N LYS A 131 66.09 -12.60 26.18
CA LYS A 131 66.19 -12.43 27.63
C LYS A 131 66.55 -11.00 28.03
N LYS A 132 67.41 -10.33 27.26
CA LYS A 132 67.82 -8.94 27.49
C LYS A 132 66.64 -7.99 27.29
N LYS A 133 65.90 -8.15 26.19
CA LYS A 133 64.72 -7.34 25.85
C LYS A 133 63.56 -7.57 26.79
N TYR A 134 63.28 -8.82 27.15
CA TYR A 134 62.32 -9.14 28.20
C TYR A 134 62.68 -8.46 29.52
N ARG A 135 63.94 -8.52 29.97
CA ARG A 135 64.39 -7.84 31.20
C ARG A 135 64.20 -6.31 31.15
N GLU A 136 64.46 -5.70 30.00
CA GLU A 136 64.25 -4.27 29.76
C GLU A 136 62.76 -3.87 29.84
N LEU A 137 61.89 -4.61 29.13
CA LEU A 137 60.45 -4.34 29.05
C LEU A 137 59.71 -4.71 30.34
N SER A 138 60.05 -5.84 30.98
CA SER A 138 59.50 -6.25 32.29
C SER A 138 59.83 -5.24 33.38
N LEU A 139 61.04 -4.66 33.39
CA LEU A 139 61.40 -3.57 34.29
C LEU A 139 60.67 -2.28 33.96
N LYS A 140 60.20 -2.06 32.73
CA LYS A 140 59.44 -0.87 32.35
C LYS A 140 57.96 -0.98 32.72
N TYR A 141 57.37 -2.16 32.52
CA TYR A 141 55.93 -2.41 32.70
C TYR A 141 55.57 -3.17 33.99
N HIS A 142 56.51 -3.36 34.91
CA HIS A 142 56.27 -4.02 36.20
C HIS A 142 55.09 -3.38 36.96
N PRO A 143 54.15 -4.16 37.54
CA PRO A 143 52.94 -3.63 38.17
C PRO A 143 53.21 -2.63 39.31
N ASP A 144 54.35 -2.75 40.00
CA ASP A 144 54.74 -1.85 41.10
C ASP A 144 55.37 -0.52 40.66
N LYS A 145 55.52 -0.27 39.35
CA LYS A 145 56.13 0.96 38.84
C LYS A 145 55.08 1.97 38.35
N PRO A 146 55.39 3.27 38.32
CA PRO A 146 54.47 4.30 37.81
C PRO A 146 54.11 4.11 36.33
N THR A 147 54.91 3.37 35.56
CA THR A 147 54.65 2.94 34.17
C THR A 147 54.10 1.52 34.07
N GLY A 148 53.67 0.94 35.20
CA GLY A 148 53.21 -0.43 35.30
C GLY A 148 51.91 -0.69 34.55
N ASN A 149 51.83 -1.83 33.88
CA ASN A 149 50.59 -2.33 33.28
C ASN A 149 50.58 -3.85 33.41
N GLU A 150 49.76 -4.36 34.34
CA GLU A 150 49.66 -5.78 34.68
C GLU A 150 49.34 -6.66 33.46
N LYS A 151 48.46 -6.19 32.56
CA LYS A 151 48.10 -6.92 31.33
C LYS A 151 49.26 -7.01 30.35
N LEU A 152 49.98 -5.91 30.13
CA LEU A 152 51.18 -5.89 29.29
C LEU A 152 52.29 -6.74 29.89
N PHE A 153 52.48 -6.67 31.21
CA PHE A 153 53.46 -7.49 31.92
C PHE A 153 53.18 -8.98 31.74
N MET A 154 51.94 -9.42 31.94
CA MET A 154 51.53 -10.80 31.69
C MET A 154 51.76 -11.23 30.24
N LYS A 155 51.46 -10.38 29.26
CA LYS A 155 51.71 -10.67 27.83
C LYS A 155 53.20 -10.81 27.54
N LEU A 156 54.03 -9.95 28.10
CA LEU A 156 55.49 -10.01 27.97
C LEU A 156 56.06 -11.30 28.55
N THR A 157 55.56 -11.74 29.72
CA THR A 157 55.94 -13.01 30.34
C THR A 157 55.55 -14.18 29.44
N LYS A 158 54.30 -14.22 28.97
CA LYS A 158 53.85 -15.26 28.04
C LYS A 158 54.65 -15.29 26.74
N ALA A 159 55.03 -14.12 26.21
CA ALA A 159 55.80 -14.01 24.97
C ALA A 159 57.24 -14.51 25.17
N HIS A 160 57.83 -14.21 26.32
CA HIS A 160 59.13 -14.76 26.70
C HIS A 160 59.07 -16.29 26.84
N ASP A 161 58.04 -16.81 27.50
CA ASP A 161 57.87 -18.25 27.70
C ASP A 161 57.64 -18.97 26.37
N ALA A 162 56.84 -18.39 25.46
CA ALA A 162 56.65 -18.91 24.10
C ALA A 162 57.94 -19.02 23.27
N LEU A 163 58.96 -18.20 23.57
CA LEU A 163 60.24 -18.21 22.86
C LEU A 163 61.36 -18.96 23.59
N THR A 164 61.21 -19.26 24.88
CA THR A 164 62.27 -19.83 25.72
C THR A 164 61.95 -21.20 26.28
N ASP A 165 60.67 -21.52 26.49
CA ASP A 165 60.22 -22.84 26.93
C ASP A 165 59.84 -23.72 25.73
N GLU A 166 60.37 -24.94 25.68
CA GLU A 166 60.12 -25.87 24.58
C GLU A 166 58.64 -26.27 24.48
N THR A 167 57.95 -26.38 25.62
CA THR A 167 56.54 -26.79 25.64
C THR A 167 55.62 -25.66 25.19
N ALA A 168 55.83 -24.44 25.69
CA ALA A 168 55.10 -23.25 25.25
C ALA A 168 55.38 -22.91 23.78
N LYS A 169 56.62 -23.11 23.29
CA LYS A 169 56.98 -22.92 21.89
C LYS A 169 56.26 -23.90 20.96
N TYR A 170 56.26 -25.19 21.30
CA TYR A 170 55.52 -26.21 20.55
C TYR A 170 54.01 -25.88 20.48
N ASN A 171 53.44 -25.48 21.61
CA ASN A 171 52.03 -25.09 21.70
C ASN A 171 51.71 -23.88 20.82
N TRP A 172 52.57 -22.86 20.83
CA TRP A 172 52.40 -21.70 19.97
C TRP A 172 52.54 -22.05 18.48
N GLU A 173 53.52 -22.87 18.08
CA GLU A 173 53.71 -23.28 16.69
C GLU A 173 52.55 -24.14 16.15
N HIS A 174 51.93 -24.98 16.99
CA HIS A 174 50.85 -25.88 16.57
C HIS A 174 49.43 -25.31 16.77
N TYR A 175 49.22 -24.45 17.77
CA TYR A 175 47.90 -23.93 18.16
C TYR A 175 47.80 -22.41 18.13
N GLY A 176 48.87 -21.68 17.83
CA GLY A 176 48.91 -20.21 17.78
C GLY A 176 48.92 -19.53 19.15
N ASN A 177 49.05 -20.29 20.25
CA ASN A 177 49.04 -19.78 21.62
C ASN A 177 49.95 -20.63 22.54
N PRO A 178 50.82 -20.02 23.37
CA PRO A 178 51.71 -20.77 24.29
C PRO A 178 50.98 -21.66 25.31
N ASP A 179 49.72 -21.35 25.64
CA ASP A 179 48.92 -22.10 26.62
C ASP A 179 48.37 -23.44 26.08
N GLY A 180 48.53 -23.75 24.78
CA GLY A 180 48.08 -25.00 24.16
C GLY A 180 46.64 -24.96 23.60
N PRO A 181 46.01 -26.13 23.33
CA PRO A 181 44.69 -26.19 22.71
C PRO A 181 43.62 -25.60 23.65
N GLN A 182 43.12 -24.41 23.29
CA GLN A 182 42.04 -23.77 24.03
C GLN A 182 40.69 -24.41 23.67
N ALA A 183 39.84 -24.62 24.68
CA ALA A 183 38.46 -25.03 24.44
C ALA A 183 37.73 -23.93 23.64
N MET A 184 37.00 -24.29 22.58
CA MET A 184 36.14 -23.34 21.87
C MET A 184 35.09 -22.76 22.83
N GLN A 185 35.27 -21.50 23.21
CA GLN A 185 34.28 -20.74 23.96
C GLN A 185 33.30 -20.09 23.00
N PHE A 186 32.01 -20.42 23.12
CA PHE A 186 30.95 -19.82 22.32
C PHE A 186 30.45 -18.55 23.01
N GLY A 187 30.82 -17.39 22.45
CA GLY A 187 30.32 -16.09 22.90
C GLY A 187 29.07 -15.65 22.14
N ILE A 188 28.13 -14.99 22.82
CA ILE A 188 26.97 -14.33 22.19
C ILE A 188 27.25 -12.83 22.14
N GLY A 189 27.09 -12.21 20.96
CA GLY A 189 27.24 -10.76 20.76
C GLY A 189 26.09 -9.91 21.31
N LEU A 190 25.51 -10.31 22.44
CA LEU A 190 24.53 -9.54 23.21
C LEU A 190 25.23 -9.01 24.47
N PRO A 191 24.91 -7.79 24.90
CA PRO A 191 25.55 -7.21 26.08
C PRO A 191 25.11 -7.93 27.35
N ALA A 192 26.06 -8.17 28.25
CA ALA A 192 25.82 -8.90 29.50
C ALA A 192 24.76 -8.25 30.40
N TRP A 193 24.65 -6.92 30.41
CA TRP A 193 23.68 -6.19 31.25
C TRP A 193 22.21 -6.53 30.97
N ILE A 194 21.86 -7.08 29.81
CA ILE A 194 20.49 -7.53 29.50
C ILE A 194 20.14 -8.80 30.28
N VAL A 195 21.14 -9.64 30.57
CA VAL A 195 20.98 -10.98 31.15
C VAL A 195 21.35 -11.01 32.64
N GLU A 196 22.02 -9.97 33.15
CA GLU A 196 22.26 -9.77 34.58
C GLU A 196 20.99 -9.93 35.42
N GLU A 197 21.10 -10.58 36.58
CA GLU A 197 19.96 -10.92 37.47
C GLU A 197 19.07 -9.72 37.83
N LYS A 198 19.68 -8.53 37.94
CA LYS A 198 18.95 -7.29 38.26
C LYS A 198 18.02 -6.84 37.13
N ASN A 199 18.43 -7.00 35.87
CA ASN A 199 17.72 -6.48 34.70
C ASN A 199 16.92 -7.56 33.97
N SER A 200 17.30 -8.83 34.09
CA SER A 200 16.67 -9.95 33.40
C SER A 200 15.18 -10.07 33.72
N ILE A 201 14.78 -9.80 34.96
CA ILE A 201 13.37 -9.76 35.39
C ILE A 201 12.59 -8.66 34.63
N TRP A 202 13.19 -7.48 34.47
CA TRP A 202 12.58 -6.36 33.74
C TRP A 202 12.46 -6.66 32.25
N VAL A 203 13.52 -7.20 31.64
CA VAL A 203 13.53 -7.58 30.22
C VAL A 203 12.49 -8.66 29.94
N LEU A 204 12.42 -9.68 30.80
CA LEU A 204 11.41 -10.74 30.69
C LEU A 204 9.99 -10.19 30.89
N GLY A 205 9.80 -9.25 31.82
CA GLY A 205 8.53 -8.57 32.04
C GLY A 205 8.07 -7.78 30.82
N VAL A 206 8.95 -6.99 30.20
CA VAL A 206 8.67 -6.23 28.97
C VAL A 206 8.38 -7.18 27.81
N TYR A 207 9.18 -8.23 27.63
CA TYR A 207 8.96 -9.25 26.61
C TYR A 207 7.57 -9.90 26.78
N THR A 208 7.23 -10.29 27.99
CA THR A 208 5.93 -10.89 28.32
C THR A 208 4.79 -9.91 28.03
N LEU A 209 4.94 -8.64 28.40
CA LEU A 209 3.93 -7.61 28.11
C LEU A 209 3.73 -7.43 26.60
N ILE A 210 4.81 -7.34 25.82
CA ILE A 210 4.72 -7.17 24.37
C ILE A 210 4.04 -8.38 23.72
N PHE A 211 4.43 -9.62 24.09
CA PHE A 211 3.90 -10.81 23.44
C PHE A 211 2.54 -11.27 23.96
N MET A 212 2.23 -11.06 25.25
CA MET A 212 0.95 -11.46 25.83
C MET A 212 -0.13 -10.40 25.69
N ILE A 213 0.24 -9.12 25.64
CA ILE A 213 -0.72 -8.00 25.55
C ILE A 213 -0.56 -7.27 24.22
N GLY A 214 0.65 -6.81 23.91
CA GLY A 214 0.90 -5.98 22.72
C GLY A 214 0.52 -6.67 21.40
N LEU A 215 0.99 -7.90 21.18
CA LEU A 215 0.74 -8.64 19.96
C LEU A 215 -0.73 -9.08 19.84
N PRO A 216 -1.37 -9.69 20.86
CA PRO A 216 -2.78 -10.06 20.78
C PRO A 216 -3.70 -8.86 20.60
N THR A 217 -3.43 -7.73 21.26
CA THR A 217 -4.22 -6.50 21.05
C THR A 217 -4.05 -5.95 19.64
N ALA A 218 -2.82 -5.87 19.12
CA ALA A 218 -2.57 -5.42 17.75
C ALA A 218 -3.25 -6.31 16.71
N VAL A 219 -3.14 -7.64 16.86
CA VAL A 219 -3.81 -8.62 16.00
C VAL A 219 -5.33 -8.50 16.13
N TYR A 220 -5.86 -8.35 17.34
CA TYR A 220 -7.29 -8.17 17.58
C TYR A 220 -7.82 -6.90 16.90
N TYR A 221 -7.15 -5.75 17.05
CA TYR A 221 -7.55 -4.50 16.39
C TYR A 221 -7.47 -4.61 14.87
N TRP A 222 -6.41 -5.22 14.33
CA TRP A 222 -6.28 -5.44 12.89
C TRP A 222 -7.37 -6.37 12.35
N TRP A 223 -7.55 -7.54 12.98
CA TRP A 223 -8.54 -8.55 12.57
C TRP A 223 -9.97 -8.01 12.68
N SER A 224 -10.32 -7.39 13.80
CA SER A 224 -11.66 -6.82 14.02
C SER A 224 -12.01 -5.70 13.05
N ASN A 225 -11.00 -4.94 12.59
CA ASN A 225 -11.22 -3.93 11.55
C ASN A 225 -11.27 -4.54 10.14
N SER A 226 -10.52 -5.62 9.88
CA SER A 226 -10.45 -6.26 8.56
C SER A 226 -11.64 -7.18 8.25
N ILE A 227 -12.15 -7.93 9.23
CA ILE A 227 -13.20 -8.93 9.03
C ILE A 227 -14.56 -8.34 8.63
N LYS A 228 -14.75 -7.02 8.82
CA LYS A 228 -16.01 -6.33 8.52
C LYS A 228 -16.23 -6.08 7.03
N PHE A 229 -15.21 -6.29 6.20
CA PHE A 229 -15.24 -5.96 4.78
C PHE A 229 -15.14 -7.20 3.89
N SER A 230 -15.80 -7.16 2.72
CA SER A 230 -15.62 -8.12 1.63
C SER A 230 -14.25 -7.91 0.96
N GLY A 231 -13.91 -8.80 0.01
CA GLY A 231 -12.70 -8.67 -0.80
C GLY A 231 -12.62 -7.34 -1.57
N GLU A 232 -13.77 -6.71 -1.84
CA GLU A 232 -13.90 -5.45 -2.57
C GLU A 232 -13.96 -4.21 -1.66
N GLN A 233 -13.61 -4.37 -0.38
CA GLN A 233 -13.66 -3.32 0.64
C GLN A 233 -15.07 -2.74 0.88
N VAL A 234 -16.10 -3.56 0.68
CA VAL A 234 -17.51 -3.24 0.98
C VAL A 234 -17.90 -3.86 2.32
N LEU A 235 -18.74 -3.21 3.12
CA LEU A 235 -19.18 -3.75 4.41
C LEU A 235 -19.97 -5.05 4.19
N LEU A 236 -19.69 -6.09 4.99
CA LEU A 236 -20.40 -7.37 4.90
C LEU A 236 -21.92 -7.22 5.13
N ASP A 237 -22.33 -6.29 5.98
CA ASP A 237 -23.74 -5.98 6.20
C ASP A 237 -24.41 -5.38 4.96
N THR A 238 -23.68 -4.55 4.18
CA THR A 238 -24.13 -4.08 2.87
C THR A 238 -24.20 -5.22 1.86
N THR A 239 -23.20 -6.11 1.85
CA THR A 239 -23.21 -7.32 1.00
C THR A 239 -24.42 -8.20 1.30
N GLN A 240 -24.77 -8.41 2.58
CA GLN A 240 -25.97 -9.14 2.99
C GLN A 240 -27.26 -8.45 2.52
N LEU A 241 -27.31 -7.13 2.60
CA LEU A 241 -28.43 -6.34 2.07
C LEU A 241 -28.61 -6.56 0.56
N TYR A 242 -27.52 -6.60 -0.21
CA TYR A 242 -27.59 -6.91 -1.64
C TYR A 242 -28.12 -8.32 -1.88
N TYR A 243 -27.58 -9.33 -1.19
CA TYR A 243 -28.09 -10.70 -1.29
C TYR A 243 -29.60 -10.78 -1.03
N TYR A 244 -30.07 -10.11 0.03
CA TYR A 244 -31.49 -10.06 0.35
C TYR A 244 -32.34 -9.50 -0.80
N PHE A 245 -31.98 -8.33 -1.34
CA PHE A 245 -32.78 -7.69 -2.38
C PHE A 245 -32.73 -8.42 -3.72
N PHE A 246 -31.55 -8.90 -4.13
CA PHE A 246 -31.39 -9.64 -5.39
C PHE A 246 -32.05 -11.01 -5.35
N HIS A 247 -32.07 -11.68 -4.19
CA HIS A 247 -32.82 -12.92 -4.02
C HIS A 247 -34.34 -12.69 -3.95
N LYS A 248 -34.78 -11.67 -3.21
CA LYS A 248 -36.21 -11.34 -3.04
C LYS A 248 -36.86 -10.92 -4.36
N THR A 249 -36.17 -10.09 -5.14
CA THR A 249 -36.63 -9.57 -6.43
C THR A 249 -35.63 -9.92 -7.54
N PRO A 250 -35.72 -11.12 -8.14
CA PRO A 250 -34.75 -11.59 -9.13
C PRO A 250 -34.75 -10.77 -10.43
N GLN A 251 -35.89 -10.19 -10.78
CA GLN A 251 -36.04 -9.23 -11.88
C GLN A 251 -36.19 -7.83 -11.29
N MET A 252 -35.15 -7.00 -11.46
CA MET A 252 -35.14 -5.63 -10.95
C MET A 252 -34.85 -4.62 -12.05
N MET A 253 -35.73 -3.62 -12.16
CA MET A 253 -35.50 -2.47 -13.04
C MET A 253 -34.41 -1.56 -12.48
N LEU A 254 -33.67 -0.89 -13.38
CA LEU A 254 -32.60 0.07 -13.07
C LEU A 254 -32.92 1.03 -11.91
N LYS A 255 -34.13 1.59 -11.89
CA LYS A 255 -34.57 2.50 -10.82
C LYS A 255 -34.52 1.86 -9.43
N ARG A 256 -34.97 0.61 -9.31
CA ARG A 256 -34.96 -0.13 -8.04
C ARG A 256 -33.53 -0.51 -7.66
N ILE A 257 -32.67 -0.81 -8.63
CA ILE A 257 -31.25 -1.08 -8.37
C ILE A 257 -30.56 0.18 -7.82
N ILE A 258 -30.85 1.38 -8.33
CA ILE A 258 -30.34 2.65 -7.75
C ILE A 258 -30.85 2.83 -6.32
N MET A 259 -32.09 2.44 -6.01
CA MET A 259 -32.60 2.49 -4.64
C MET A 259 -31.84 1.54 -3.70
N VAL A 260 -31.54 0.32 -4.15
CA VAL A 260 -30.76 -0.66 -3.39
C VAL A 260 -29.34 -0.15 -3.17
N LEU A 261 -28.70 0.39 -4.22
CA LEU A 261 -27.38 1.03 -4.11
C LEU A 261 -27.39 2.24 -3.17
N ALA A 262 -28.46 3.03 -3.15
CA ALA A 262 -28.56 4.16 -2.23
C ALA A 262 -28.77 3.73 -0.77
N ALA A 263 -29.22 2.49 -0.54
CA ALA A 263 -29.46 1.93 0.79
C ALA A 263 -28.23 1.21 1.39
N SER A 264 -27.07 1.30 0.74
CA SER A 264 -25.81 0.78 1.25
C SER A 264 -25.41 1.46 2.56
N LEU A 265 -24.91 0.69 3.52
CA LEU A 265 -24.59 1.16 4.87
C LEU A 265 -23.35 2.05 4.90
N GLU A 266 -22.55 2.06 3.83
CA GLU A 266 -21.45 3.00 3.61
C GLU A 266 -21.90 4.46 3.59
N PHE A 267 -23.18 4.70 3.32
CA PHE A 267 -23.79 6.03 3.32
C PHE A 267 -24.49 6.37 4.65
N GLU A 268 -24.47 5.45 5.61
CA GLU A 268 -25.02 5.66 6.93
C GLU A 268 -23.91 6.09 7.91
N ARG A 269 -24.19 7.11 8.72
CA ARG A 269 -23.24 7.64 9.70
C ARG A 269 -22.82 6.63 10.76
N GLY A 270 -23.71 5.71 11.15
CA GLY A 270 -23.43 4.67 12.14
C GLY A 270 -22.30 3.73 11.72
N HIS A 271 -22.21 3.42 10.42
CA HIS A 271 -21.20 2.53 9.86
C HIS A 271 -20.00 3.28 9.28
N ASN A 272 -20.21 4.51 8.80
CA ASN A 272 -19.16 5.33 8.20
C ASN A 272 -19.10 6.73 8.82
N GLN A 273 -18.07 6.97 9.63
CA GLN A 273 -17.85 8.27 10.30
C GLN A 273 -17.55 9.43 9.33
N ALA A 274 -17.20 9.14 8.07
CA ALA A 274 -17.01 10.18 7.06
C ALA A 274 -18.32 10.82 6.59
N VAL A 275 -19.47 10.19 6.88
CA VAL A 275 -20.79 10.73 6.54
C VAL A 275 -21.16 11.81 7.54
N VAL A 276 -21.43 13.01 7.02
CA VAL A 276 -21.84 14.17 7.81
C VAL A 276 -23.35 14.36 7.66
N GLU A 277 -24.04 14.45 8.79
CA GLU A 277 -25.45 14.80 8.86
C GLU A 277 -25.57 16.23 9.38
N ARG A 278 -26.14 17.11 8.57
CA ARG A 278 -26.29 18.54 8.90
C ARG A 278 -27.77 18.86 9.10
N PRO A 279 -28.14 19.76 10.03
CA PRO A 279 -29.52 20.23 10.14
C PRO A 279 -30.05 20.87 8.86
N THR A 280 -29.16 21.48 8.06
CA THR A 280 -29.46 22.07 6.74
C THR A 280 -29.97 21.04 5.73
N ASP A 281 -29.61 19.77 5.89
CA ASP A 281 -30.04 18.69 4.98
C ASP A 281 -31.58 18.54 4.99
N ASN A 282 -32.23 18.83 6.12
CA ASN A 282 -33.69 18.79 6.26
C ASN A 282 -34.41 19.85 5.41
N VAL A 283 -33.69 20.86 4.91
CA VAL A 283 -34.22 21.92 4.05
C VAL A 283 -33.75 21.72 2.61
N GLU A 284 -32.44 21.50 2.41
CA GLU A 284 -31.84 21.41 1.08
C GLU A 284 -32.28 20.15 0.32
N ILE A 285 -32.40 19.00 1.00
CA ILE A 285 -32.79 17.74 0.35
C ILE A 285 -34.24 17.79 -0.13
N PRO A 286 -35.26 18.18 0.68
CA PRO A 286 -36.63 18.30 0.17
C PRO A 286 -36.80 19.32 -0.95
N GLN A 287 -36.02 20.41 -0.95
CA GLN A 287 -36.01 21.36 -2.08
C GLN A 287 -35.49 20.69 -3.35
N LEU A 288 -34.36 19.98 -3.27
CA LEU A 288 -33.79 19.24 -4.39
C LEU A 288 -34.74 18.15 -4.91
N MET A 289 -35.43 17.45 -4.01
CA MET A 289 -36.41 16.41 -4.36
C MET A 289 -37.55 16.94 -5.24
N LYS A 290 -37.97 18.21 -5.09
CA LYS A 290 -39.01 18.82 -5.93
C LYS A 290 -38.59 18.93 -7.40
N HIS A 291 -37.30 19.06 -7.67
CA HIS A 291 -36.76 19.16 -9.03
C HIS A 291 -36.48 17.80 -9.67
N ILE A 292 -36.54 16.71 -8.90
CA ILE A 292 -36.21 15.37 -9.35
C ILE A 292 -37.49 14.53 -9.48
N SER A 293 -37.83 14.17 -10.72
CA SER A 293 -38.94 13.26 -10.96
C SER A 293 -38.56 11.80 -10.63
N ASN A 294 -39.56 10.99 -10.27
CA ASN A 294 -39.43 9.53 -10.14
C ASN A 294 -38.40 9.03 -9.10
N LEU A 295 -38.15 9.81 -8.04
CA LEU A 295 -37.23 9.42 -6.98
C LEU A 295 -37.72 8.18 -6.19
N GLY A 296 -39.03 7.92 -6.15
CA GLY A 296 -39.61 6.82 -5.37
C GLY A 296 -39.71 7.12 -3.88
N VAL A 297 -39.98 8.38 -3.53
CA VAL A 297 -40.06 8.89 -2.14
C VAL A 297 -41.08 8.12 -1.30
N ASN A 298 -42.17 7.69 -1.92
CA ASN A 298 -43.29 7.01 -1.25
C ASN A 298 -42.98 5.54 -0.89
N ASN A 299 -41.79 5.02 -1.22
CA ASN A 299 -41.42 3.67 -0.86
C ASN A 299 -41.26 3.55 0.66
N LYS A 300 -41.95 2.58 1.28
CA LYS A 300 -41.92 2.30 2.73
C LYS A 300 -41.06 1.08 3.10
N GLU A 301 -40.50 0.38 2.12
CA GLU A 301 -39.67 -0.80 2.34
C GLU A 301 -38.35 -0.41 3.02
N LYS A 302 -38.06 -1.03 4.17
CA LYS A 302 -36.80 -0.83 4.89
C LYS A 302 -35.68 -1.64 4.22
N PRO A 303 -34.43 -1.14 4.18
CA PRO A 303 -33.98 0.21 4.60
C PRO A 303 -34.10 1.29 3.51
N LEU A 304 -34.72 1.00 2.36
CA LEU A 304 -34.84 1.92 1.21
C LEU A 304 -35.57 3.24 1.54
N CYS A 305 -36.35 3.25 2.61
CA CYS A 305 -37.11 4.41 3.10
C CYS A 305 -36.37 5.24 4.16
N PHE A 306 -35.19 4.81 4.63
CA PHE A 306 -34.45 5.52 5.67
C PHE A 306 -33.86 6.83 5.17
N GLY A 307 -33.73 7.82 6.07
CA GLY A 307 -33.32 9.18 5.72
C GLY A 307 -31.98 9.25 4.97
N TYR A 308 -30.96 8.52 5.42
CA TYR A 308 -29.67 8.46 4.72
C TYR A 308 -29.80 7.88 3.31
N SER A 309 -30.65 6.85 3.14
CA SER A 309 -30.87 6.20 1.85
C SER A 309 -31.61 7.14 0.88
N VAL A 310 -32.62 7.86 1.38
CA VAL A 310 -33.31 8.89 0.59
C VAL A 310 -32.37 10.03 0.21
N LYS A 311 -31.52 10.51 1.14
CA LYS A 311 -30.49 11.51 0.87
C LYS A 311 -29.53 11.02 -0.21
N ALA A 312 -28.95 9.83 -0.06
CA ALA A 312 -28.00 9.26 -1.01
C ALA A 312 -28.63 9.10 -2.41
N ARG A 313 -29.85 8.57 -2.47
CA ARG A 313 -30.62 8.43 -3.70
C ARG A 313 -30.87 9.77 -4.39
N THR A 314 -31.25 10.80 -3.62
CA THR A 314 -31.48 12.14 -4.16
C THR A 314 -30.21 12.73 -4.77
N LEU A 315 -29.08 12.57 -4.07
CA LEU A 315 -27.78 13.03 -4.55
C LEU A 315 -27.29 12.25 -5.78
N LEU A 316 -27.55 10.94 -5.85
CA LEU A 316 -27.28 10.14 -7.06
C LEU A 316 -28.11 10.60 -8.25
N PHE A 317 -29.40 10.87 -8.07
CA PHE A 317 -30.23 11.40 -9.16
C PHE A 317 -29.78 12.80 -9.58
N ALA A 318 -29.42 13.66 -8.63
CA ALA A 318 -28.85 14.97 -8.93
C ALA A 318 -27.52 14.87 -9.70
N HIS A 319 -26.67 13.89 -9.36
CA HIS A 319 -25.44 13.58 -10.08
C HIS A 319 -25.70 13.14 -11.52
N LEU A 320 -26.57 12.15 -11.73
CA LEU A 320 -26.91 11.62 -13.05
C LEU A 320 -27.60 12.65 -13.95
N SER A 321 -28.30 13.61 -13.36
CA SER A 321 -28.94 14.74 -14.05
C SER A 321 -28.06 16.00 -14.12
N ARG A 322 -26.82 15.94 -13.61
CA ARG A 322 -25.86 17.07 -13.58
C ARG A 322 -26.41 18.35 -12.94
N ILE A 323 -27.28 18.23 -11.94
CA ILE A 323 -27.85 19.37 -11.22
C ILE A 323 -26.74 20.02 -10.36
N PRO A 324 -26.55 21.35 -10.43
CA PRO A 324 -25.58 22.04 -9.60
C PRO A 324 -26.01 21.99 -8.12
N LEU A 325 -25.06 21.72 -7.23
CA LEU A 325 -25.29 21.64 -5.78
C LEU A 325 -24.38 22.63 -5.06
N PRO A 326 -24.76 23.12 -3.86
CA PRO A 326 -23.92 24.00 -3.07
C PRO A 326 -22.57 23.32 -2.73
N ARG A 327 -21.46 24.01 -3.02
CA ARG A 327 -20.09 23.45 -2.97
C ARG A 327 -19.67 22.98 -1.58
N ASN A 328 -20.14 23.66 -0.53
CA ASN A 328 -19.69 23.44 0.84
C ASN A 328 -20.58 22.44 1.63
N THR A 329 -21.77 22.12 1.12
CA THR A 329 -22.72 21.20 1.78
C THR A 329 -22.90 19.93 0.95
N LEU A 330 -23.98 19.84 0.16
CA LEU A 330 -24.39 18.64 -0.56
C LEU A 330 -23.40 18.18 -1.63
N HIS A 331 -22.60 19.09 -2.19
CA HIS A 331 -21.59 18.69 -3.17
C HIS A 331 -20.54 17.75 -2.58
N LEU A 332 -20.11 17.99 -1.33
CA LEU A 332 -19.15 17.14 -0.63
C LEU A 332 -19.74 15.74 -0.39
N ASP A 333 -21.00 15.70 0.02
CA ASP A 333 -21.71 14.45 0.28
C ASP A 333 -21.91 13.65 -1.02
N ARG A 334 -22.26 14.33 -2.13
CA ARG A 334 -22.34 13.72 -3.47
C ARG A 334 -21.00 13.10 -3.87
N LEU A 335 -19.89 13.79 -3.63
CA LEU A 335 -18.56 13.28 -3.97
C LEU A 335 -18.20 12.03 -3.16
N LEU A 336 -18.52 12.00 -1.86
CA LEU A 336 -18.33 10.83 -1.01
C LEU A 336 -19.11 9.62 -1.53
N ILE A 337 -20.37 9.83 -1.91
CA ILE A 337 -21.24 8.79 -2.46
C ILE A 337 -20.67 8.24 -3.77
N VAL A 338 -20.38 9.14 -4.72
CA VAL A 338 -19.85 8.78 -6.05
C VAL A 338 -18.49 8.08 -5.97
N GLU A 339 -17.63 8.44 -5.00
CA GLU A 339 -16.35 7.76 -4.75
C GLU A 339 -16.55 6.28 -4.38
N LYS A 340 -17.61 5.94 -3.64
CA LYS A 340 -17.88 4.58 -3.18
C LYS A 340 -18.65 3.73 -4.18
N CYS A 341 -19.48 4.34 -5.03
CA CYS A 341 -20.36 3.62 -5.96
C CYS A 341 -19.67 2.55 -6.84
N PRO A 342 -18.48 2.75 -7.44
CA PRO A 342 -17.85 1.73 -8.27
C PRO A 342 -17.60 0.41 -7.53
N PHE A 343 -17.09 0.47 -6.29
CA PHE A 343 -16.85 -0.70 -5.45
C PHE A 343 -18.16 -1.37 -5.04
N LEU A 344 -19.16 -0.57 -4.66
CA LEU A 344 -20.49 -1.05 -4.30
C LEU A 344 -21.19 -1.76 -5.47
N ILE A 345 -21.13 -1.21 -6.67
CA ILE A 345 -21.72 -1.80 -7.88
C ILE A 345 -21.00 -3.09 -8.25
N HIS A 346 -19.67 -3.13 -8.12
CA HIS A 346 -18.92 -4.35 -8.37
C HIS A 346 -19.31 -5.47 -7.39
N GLU A 347 -19.45 -5.15 -6.10
CA GLU A 347 -19.97 -6.10 -5.10
C GLU A 347 -21.41 -6.52 -5.42
N MET A 348 -22.29 -5.62 -5.86
CA MET A 348 -23.65 -5.97 -6.31
C MET A 348 -23.62 -7.00 -7.45
N VAL A 349 -22.75 -6.81 -8.45
CA VAL A 349 -22.57 -7.77 -9.55
C VAL A 349 -22.07 -9.11 -9.02
N ASN A 350 -21.08 -9.11 -8.13
CA ASN A 350 -20.56 -10.32 -7.50
C ASN A 350 -21.65 -11.08 -6.73
N CYS A 351 -22.49 -10.38 -5.95
CA CYS A 351 -23.63 -10.99 -5.26
C CYS A 351 -24.61 -11.63 -6.23
N ILE A 352 -24.94 -10.97 -7.35
CA ILE A 352 -25.84 -11.52 -8.36
C ILE A 352 -25.22 -12.78 -9.00
N CYS A 353 -23.93 -12.75 -9.35
CA CYS A 353 -23.22 -13.89 -9.91
C CYS A 353 -23.23 -15.09 -8.95
N GLN A 354 -22.95 -14.85 -7.66
CA GLN A 354 -22.99 -15.90 -6.64
C GLN A 354 -24.41 -16.48 -6.46
N LEU A 355 -25.45 -15.64 -6.47
CA LEU A 355 -26.83 -16.11 -6.45
C LEU A 355 -27.17 -16.98 -7.68
N ILE A 356 -26.67 -16.62 -8.86
CA ILE A 356 -26.88 -17.43 -10.07
C ILE A 356 -26.20 -18.79 -9.93
N LEU A 357 -24.96 -18.84 -9.43
CA LEU A 357 -24.26 -20.10 -9.16
C LEU A 357 -25.02 -20.98 -8.16
N LEU A 358 -25.55 -20.39 -7.08
CA LEU A 358 -26.38 -21.10 -6.10
C LEU A 358 -27.68 -21.63 -6.74
N ALA A 359 -28.28 -20.88 -7.66
CA ALA A 359 -29.49 -21.31 -8.37
C ALA A 359 -29.19 -22.48 -9.31
N LEU A 360 -28.07 -22.43 -10.04
CA LEU A 360 -27.62 -23.51 -10.93
C LEU A 360 -27.27 -24.78 -10.15
N ALA A 361 -26.74 -24.65 -8.93
CA ALA A 361 -26.51 -25.77 -8.02
C ALA A 361 -27.79 -26.28 -7.32
N GLY A 362 -28.97 -25.74 -7.65
CA GLY A 362 -30.25 -26.13 -7.06
C GLY A 362 -30.46 -25.72 -5.59
N ARG A 363 -29.60 -24.85 -5.04
CA ARG A 363 -29.68 -24.42 -3.63
C ARG A 363 -30.71 -23.31 -3.38
N ILE A 364 -31.06 -22.56 -4.42
CA ILE A 364 -32.11 -21.53 -4.37
C ILE A 364 -33.09 -21.73 -5.52
N ALA A 365 -34.38 -21.46 -5.26
CA ALA A 365 -35.43 -21.65 -6.25
C ALA A 365 -35.48 -20.52 -7.29
N ARG A 366 -35.06 -19.30 -6.92
CA ARG A 366 -35.19 -18.11 -7.75
C ARG A 366 -33.84 -17.65 -8.27
N ARG A 367 -33.68 -17.69 -9.59
CA ARG A 367 -32.49 -17.21 -10.29
C ARG A 367 -32.64 -15.72 -10.67
N PRO A 368 -31.67 -14.85 -10.34
CA PRO A 368 -31.62 -13.49 -10.87
C PRO A 368 -31.62 -13.46 -12.41
N SER A 369 -32.37 -12.52 -12.98
CA SER A 369 -32.46 -12.35 -14.44
C SER A 369 -31.21 -11.69 -15.04
N LEU A 370 -30.92 -11.97 -16.31
CA LEU A 370 -29.83 -11.32 -17.04
C LEU A 370 -30.04 -9.79 -17.10
N ASP A 371 -31.28 -9.34 -17.28
CA ASP A 371 -31.64 -7.92 -17.29
C ASP A 371 -31.21 -7.20 -16.00
N THR A 372 -31.31 -7.89 -14.86
CA THR A 372 -30.88 -7.36 -13.55
C THR A 372 -29.36 -7.16 -13.51
N ILE A 373 -28.59 -8.14 -14.01
CA ILE A 373 -27.13 -8.02 -14.09
C ILE A 373 -26.75 -6.88 -15.03
N GLU A 374 -27.31 -6.85 -16.22
CA GLU A 374 -27.03 -5.82 -17.23
C GLU A 374 -27.35 -4.43 -16.69
N SER A 375 -28.52 -4.27 -16.06
CA SER A 375 -28.93 -3.01 -15.43
C SER A 375 -27.99 -2.61 -14.28
N THR A 376 -27.47 -3.57 -13.51
CA THR A 376 -26.50 -3.31 -12.44
C THR A 376 -25.15 -2.89 -13.02
N MET A 377 -24.65 -3.58 -14.04
CA MET A 377 -23.40 -3.26 -14.71
C MET A 377 -23.45 -1.88 -15.38
N LYS A 378 -24.60 -1.50 -15.97
CA LYS A 378 -24.83 -0.18 -16.56
C LYS A 378 -24.70 0.98 -15.57
N LEU A 379 -24.90 0.75 -14.26
CA LEU A 379 -24.76 1.81 -13.25
C LEU A 379 -23.34 2.36 -13.16
N SER A 380 -22.32 1.51 -13.35
CA SER A 380 -20.93 1.94 -13.27
C SER A 380 -20.60 3.04 -14.29
N PRO A 381 -20.79 2.84 -15.61
CA PRO A 381 -20.56 3.90 -16.58
C PRO A 381 -21.51 5.09 -16.40
N MET A 382 -22.76 4.88 -15.98
CA MET A 382 -23.69 5.98 -15.70
C MET A 382 -23.17 6.93 -14.60
N ILE A 383 -22.66 6.37 -13.50
CA ILE A 383 -22.14 7.16 -12.38
C ILE A 383 -20.80 7.80 -12.75
N VAL A 384 -19.91 7.08 -13.43
CA VAL A 384 -18.61 7.60 -13.86
C VAL A 384 -18.77 8.76 -14.85
N GLN A 385 -19.68 8.64 -15.82
CA GLN A 385 -19.95 9.67 -16.83
C GLN A 385 -20.98 10.73 -16.39
N ALA A 386 -21.58 10.56 -15.21
CA ALA A 386 -22.66 11.40 -14.68
C ALA A 386 -23.80 11.59 -15.71
N LEU A 387 -24.33 10.47 -16.23
CA LEU A 387 -25.36 10.44 -17.26
C LEU A 387 -26.37 9.31 -17.04
N TRP A 388 -27.62 9.58 -17.42
CA TRP A 388 -28.66 8.56 -17.51
C TRP A 388 -28.48 7.66 -18.75
N ASP A 389 -28.81 6.38 -18.61
CA ASP A 389 -28.74 5.36 -19.69
C ASP A 389 -29.42 5.80 -21.00
N LYS A 390 -30.59 6.46 -20.90
CA LYS A 390 -31.37 6.88 -22.08
C LYS A 390 -30.88 8.19 -22.74
N LYS A 391 -29.87 8.85 -22.18
CA LYS A 391 -29.35 10.12 -22.72
C LYS A 391 -28.35 9.85 -23.85
N SER A 392 -28.12 10.87 -24.69
CA SER A 392 -27.19 10.75 -25.82
C SER A 392 -25.76 10.48 -25.34
N PRO A 393 -25.03 9.50 -25.91
CA PRO A 393 -23.62 9.28 -25.62
C PRO A 393 -22.74 10.50 -25.91
N LEU A 394 -23.18 11.40 -26.79
CA LEU A 394 -22.46 12.63 -27.15
C LEU A 394 -22.29 13.58 -25.95
N LEU A 395 -23.16 13.49 -24.94
CA LEU A 395 -23.07 14.29 -23.71
C LEU A 395 -21.91 13.86 -22.80
N GLN A 396 -21.19 12.77 -23.13
CA GLN A 396 -19.95 12.38 -22.45
C GLN A 396 -18.80 13.32 -22.79
N LEU A 397 -18.88 14.02 -23.92
CA LEU A 397 -17.86 14.97 -24.35
C LEU A 397 -17.93 16.27 -23.51
N PRO A 398 -16.78 16.92 -23.26
CA PRO A 398 -16.76 18.21 -22.57
C PRO A 398 -17.49 19.27 -23.38
N HIS A 399 -18.05 20.27 -22.70
CA HIS A 399 -18.72 21.42 -23.34
C HIS A 399 -19.96 21.09 -24.20
N ILE A 400 -20.33 19.81 -24.32
CA ILE A 400 -21.54 19.40 -25.04
C ILE A 400 -22.72 19.34 -24.07
N GLU A 401 -23.62 20.30 -24.21
CA GLU A 401 -24.87 20.39 -23.47
C GLU A 401 -26.06 19.89 -24.31
N GLU A 402 -27.23 19.78 -23.68
CA GLU A 402 -28.44 19.27 -24.35
C GLU A 402 -28.87 20.16 -25.54
N GLU A 403 -28.57 21.45 -25.49
CA GLU A 403 -28.88 22.41 -26.56
C GLU A 403 -28.13 22.08 -27.86
N HIS A 404 -26.87 21.63 -27.73
CA HIS A 404 -26.02 21.28 -28.86
C HIS A 404 -26.55 20.04 -29.61
N LEU A 405 -27.26 19.13 -28.95
CA LEU A 405 -27.77 17.88 -29.54
C LEU A 405 -28.65 18.10 -30.78
N LYS A 406 -29.35 19.24 -30.84
CA LYS A 406 -30.18 19.62 -32.00
C LYS A 406 -29.35 19.69 -33.30
N HIS A 407 -28.09 20.10 -33.22
CA HIS A 407 -27.20 20.18 -34.38
C HIS A 407 -26.76 18.80 -34.86
N PHE A 408 -26.54 17.85 -33.94
CA PHE A 408 -26.14 16.48 -34.28
C PHE A 408 -27.26 15.69 -34.94
N TYR A 409 -28.52 15.88 -34.49
CA TYR A 409 -29.69 15.17 -35.02
C TYR A 409 -30.34 15.84 -36.23
N SER A 410 -29.69 16.85 -36.82
CA SER A 410 -30.18 17.45 -38.07
C SER A 410 -30.33 16.39 -39.16
N ARG A 411 -31.39 16.52 -39.98
CA ARG A 411 -31.71 15.59 -41.09
C ARG A 411 -30.54 15.35 -42.04
N LYS A 412 -29.61 16.31 -42.16
CA LYS A 412 -28.43 16.22 -43.04
C LYS A 412 -27.31 15.33 -42.49
N ARG A 413 -27.19 15.15 -41.15
CA ARG A 413 -26.02 14.49 -40.52
C ARG A 413 -26.40 13.31 -39.62
N ASN A 414 -27.46 13.45 -38.82
CA ASN A 414 -28.00 12.40 -37.94
C ASN A 414 -26.94 11.61 -37.13
N ILE A 415 -26.06 12.33 -36.44
CA ILE A 415 -24.95 11.75 -35.67
C ILE A 415 -25.48 11.28 -34.31
N LYS A 416 -25.32 9.99 -34.01
CA LYS A 416 -25.82 9.37 -32.78
C LYS A 416 -24.71 8.80 -31.88
N SER A 417 -23.53 8.51 -32.44
CA SER A 417 -22.42 7.92 -31.70
C SER A 417 -21.15 8.78 -31.76
N LEU A 418 -20.30 8.61 -30.76
CA LEU A 418 -18.98 9.26 -30.68
C LEU A 418 -18.08 8.81 -31.84
N HIS A 419 -18.19 7.54 -32.25
CA HIS A 419 -17.49 7.00 -33.41
C HIS A 419 -17.86 7.72 -34.71
N GLN A 420 -19.15 7.97 -34.95
CA GLN A 420 -19.61 8.73 -36.12
C GLN A 420 -19.07 10.16 -36.12
N LEU A 421 -19.00 10.80 -34.95
CA LEU A 421 -18.42 12.13 -34.82
C LEU A 421 -16.91 12.13 -35.14
N ALA A 422 -16.19 11.10 -34.69
CA ALA A 422 -14.76 10.94 -34.93
C ALA A 422 -14.41 10.69 -36.41
N GLN A 423 -15.30 10.03 -37.16
CA GLN A 423 -15.10 9.75 -38.59
C GLN A 423 -15.39 10.94 -39.52
N MET A 424 -15.99 12.03 -39.00
CA MET A 424 -16.27 13.21 -39.83
C MET A 424 -15.00 13.88 -40.32
N LYS A 425 -15.04 14.51 -41.50
CA LYS A 425 -13.99 15.42 -41.95
C LYS A 425 -13.83 16.58 -40.95
N ASP A 426 -12.60 17.06 -40.77
CA ASP A 426 -12.30 18.06 -39.74
C ASP A 426 -13.06 19.38 -39.95
N ASP A 427 -13.21 19.84 -41.20
CA ASP A 427 -13.99 21.04 -41.52
C ASP A 427 -15.48 20.88 -41.18
N ASP A 428 -16.07 19.73 -41.52
CA ASP A 428 -17.47 19.44 -41.23
C ASP A 428 -17.73 19.35 -39.73
N ARG A 429 -16.77 18.77 -38.98
CA ARG A 429 -16.80 18.63 -37.53
C ARG A 429 -16.65 19.99 -36.85
N ARG A 430 -15.73 20.84 -37.30
CA ARG A 430 -15.57 22.22 -36.81
C ARG A 430 -16.82 23.05 -37.07
N ASN A 431 -17.40 22.93 -38.27
CA ASN A 431 -18.66 23.60 -38.60
C ASN A 431 -19.84 23.11 -37.76
N LEU A 432 -19.86 21.81 -37.37
CA LEU A 432 -20.88 21.28 -36.46
C LEU A 432 -20.80 21.94 -35.08
N LEU A 433 -19.57 22.11 -34.60
CA LEU A 433 -19.22 22.59 -33.26
C LEU A 433 -18.83 24.07 -33.27
N ARG A 434 -19.39 24.85 -34.20
CA ARG A 434 -19.09 26.28 -34.37
C ARG A 434 -19.43 27.15 -33.16
N SER A 435 -20.32 26.67 -32.26
CA SER A 435 -20.65 27.36 -31.02
C SER A 435 -19.52 27.29 -29.98
N LEU A 436 -18.58 26.36 -30.15
CA LEU A 436 -17.46 26.18 -29.24
C LEU A 436 -16.27 27.05 -29.65
N THR A 437 -15.59 27.59 -28.64
CA THR A 437 -14.30 28.27 -28.82
C THR A 437 -13.23 27.29 -29.33
N ASP A 438 -12.12 27.82 -29.84
CA ASP A 438 -11.01 26.99 -30.32
C ASP A 438 -10.43 26.09 -29.21
N GLU A 439 -10.34 26.59 -27.98
CA GLU A 439 -9.88 25.83 -26.82
C GLU A 439 -10.85 24.71 -26.45
N GLN A 440 -12.15 25.02 -26.34
CA GLN A 440 -13.18 24.03 -26.03
C GLN A 440 -13.26 22.92 -27.08
N TYR A 441 -13.12 23.27 -28.37
CA TYR A 441 -13.09 22.28 -29.44
C TYR A 441 -11.86 21.38 -29.38
N LYS A 442 -10.67 21.94 -29.07
CA LYS A 442 -9.46 21.14 -28.84
C LYS A 442 -9.64 20.17 -27.68
N ASP A 443 -10.31 20.59 -26.60
CA ASP A 443 -10.62 19.72 -25.46
C ASP A 443 -11.55 18.57 -25.86
N VAL A 444 -12.61 18.85 -26.63
CA VAL A 444 -13.50 17.82 -27.18
C VAL A 444 -12.72 16.81 -28.03
N LEU A 445 -11.88 17.28 -28.94
CA LEU A 445 -11.07 16.40 -29.81
C LEU A 445 -10.09 15.55 -29.02
N ARG A 446 -9.44 16.12 -28.01
CA ARG A 446 -8.51 15.40 -27.15
C ARG A 446 -9.20 14.25 -26.43
N VAL A 447 -10.37 14.51 -25.84
CA VAL A 447 -11.15 13.47 -25.15
C VAL A 447 -11.63 12.42 -26.14
N LEU A 448 -12.19 12.83 -27.27
CA LEU A 448 -12.67 11.93 -28.31
C LEU A 448 -11.56 10.98 -28.81
N ALA A 449 -10.35 11.47 -28.99
CA ALA A 449 -9.20 10.68 -29.41
C ALA A 449 -8.70 9.69 -28.33
N THR A 450 -8.91 9.98 -27.05
CA THR A 450 -8.49 9.09 -25.96
C THR A 450 -9.46 7.94 -25.69
N MET A 451 -10.72 8.06 -26.13
CA MET A 451 -11.74 7.05 -25.91
C MET A 451 -11.39 5.74 -26.64
N PRO A 452 -11.35 4.60 -25.93
CA PRO A 452 -10.96 3.34 -26.54
C PRO A 452 -12.05 2.84 -27.50
N LEU A 453 -11.65 2.52 -28.73
CA LEU A 453 -12.46 1.72 -29.65
C LEU A 453 -12.00 0.27 -29.54
N ILE A 454 -12.86 -0.61 -29.01
CA ILE A 454 -12.52 -2.02 -28.81
C ILE A 454 -13.21 -2.86 -29.88
N SER A 455 -12.45 -3.62 -30.65
CA SER A 455 -12.98 -4.72 -31.45
C SER A 455 -12.72 -6.05 -30.75
N ILE A 456 -13.73 -6.92 -30.73
CA ILE A 456 -13.71 -8.20 -30.02
C ILE A 456 -13.66 -9.30 -31.08
N ASP A 457 -12.73 -10.23 -30.90
CA ASP A 457 -12.68 -11.49 -31.62
C ASP A 457 -12.88 -12.64 -30.61
N VAL A 458 -13.74 -13.60 -30.97
CA VAL A 458 -14.23 -14.63 -30.06
C VAL A 458 -13.89 -16.00 -30.64
N THR A 459 -13.11 -16.76 -29.90
CA THR A 459 -12.80 -18.16 -30.23
C THR A 459 -13.27 -19.07 -29.12
N THR A 460 -13.66 -20.30 -29.46
CA THR A 460 -14.06 -21.32 -28.51
C THR A 460 -13.20 -22.55 -28.71
N GLU A 461 -12.60 -23.04 -27.65
CA GLU A 461 -11.72 -24.20 -27.66
C GLU A 461 -12.14 -25.20 -26.59
N VAL A 462 -12.02 -26.48 -26.89
CA VAL A 462 -12.20 -27.56 -25.91
C VAL A 462 -10.83 -27.92 -25.40
N VAL A 463 -10.63 -27.81 -24.09
CA VAL A 463 -9.37 -28.19 -23.44
C VAL A 463 -9.45 -29.70 -23.17
N ASP A 464 -9.28 -30.51 -24.22
CA ASP A 464 -9.16 -31.97 -24.12
C ASP A 464 -8.20 -32.51 -25.20
N ASP A 465 -7.55 -33.65 -24.94
CA ASP A 465 -6.23 -34.02 -25.48
C ASP A 465 -6.16 -34.56 -26.93
N GLU A 466 -7.23 -34.56 -27.74
CA GLU A 466 -7.16 -35.15 -29.10
C GLU A 466 -7.78 -34.34 -30.24
N GLU A 467 -8.83 -33.53 -30.01
CA GLU A 467 -9.49 -32.73 -31.07
C GLU A 467 -9.95 -31.35 -30.56
N GLN A 468 -9.09 -30.32 -30.70
CA GLN A 468 -9.31 -28.96 -30.18
C GLN A 468 -10.56 -28.21 -30.71
N HIS A 469 -11.22 -28.72 -31.76
CA HIS A 469 -12.29 -28.04 -32.47
C HIS A 469 -13.65 -28.75 -32.45
N VAL A 470 -13.75 -29.93 -31.83
CA VAL A 470 -15.02 -30.68 -31.76
C VAL A 470 -15.63 -30.54 -30.37
N VAL A 471 -16.73 -29.80 -30.27
CA VAL A 471 -17.46 -29.61 -29.01
C VAL A 471 -18.36 -30.80 -28.74
N THR A 472 -18.01 -31.63 -27.76
CA THR A 472 -18.78 -32.80 -27.34
C THR A 472 -19.62 -32.53 -26.09
N ALA A 473 -20.70 -33.29 -25.90
CA ALA A 473 -21.54 -33.14 -24.71
C ALA A 473 -20.77 -33.50 -23.43
N GLY A 474 -20.80 -32.61 -22.44
CA GLY A 474 -20.07 -32.80 -21.17
C GLY A 474 -18.63 -32.27 -21.17
N SER A 475 -18.11 -31.83 -22.32
CA SER A 475 -16.77 -31.22 -22.41
C SER A 475 -16.74 -29.82 -21.77
N LEU A 476 -15.57 -29.47 -21.23
CA LEU A 476 -15.30 -28.12 -20.73
C LEU A 476 -14.89 -27.22 -21.90
N VAL A 477 -15.78 -26.31 -22.28
CA VAL A 477 -15.53 -25.34 -23.34
C VAL A 477 -14.94 -24.06 -22.75
N THR A 478 -13.77 -23.67 -23.22
CA THR A 478 -13.14 -22.39 -22.92
C THR A 478 -13.50 -21.38 -24.00
N VAL A 479 -13.98 -20.21 -23.60
CA VAL A 479 -14.26 -19.08 -24.50
C VAL A 479 -13.09 -18.09 -24.38
N SER A 480 -12.29 -18.00 -25.43
CA SER A 480 -11.13 -17.12 -25.52
C SER A 480 -11.55 -15.83 -26.26
N LEU A 481 -11.27 -14.68 -25.64
CA LEU A 481 -11.68 -13.36 -26.12
C LEU A 481 -10.43 -12.51 -26.41
N ASN A 482 -10.20 -12.18 -27.67
CA ASN A 482 -9.13 -11.26 -28.09
C ASN A 482 -9.71 -9.85 -28.24
N LEU A 483 -9.23 -8.92 -27.41
CA LEU A 483 -9.67 -7.52 -27.40
C LEU A 483 -8.61 -6.64 -28.06
N TYR A 484 -8.92 -6.08 -29.24
CA TYR A 484 -8.04 -5.15 -29.94
C TYR A 484 -8.48 -3.71 -29.70
N ARG A 485 -7.60 -2.90 -29.12
CA ARG A 485 -7.79 -1.45 -29.01
C ARG A 485 -7.31 -0.79 -30.30
N ARG A 486 -8.24 -0.18 -31.04
CA ARG A 486 -7.99 0.53 -32.30
C ARG A 486 -7.72 2.02 -32.09
#